data_AF-A0A8K1DBZ2-F1
#
_entry.id   AF-A0A8K1DBZ2-F1
#
_cell.length_a   1.000
_cell.length_b   1.000
_cell.length_c   1.000
_cell.angle_alpha   90.00
_cell.angle_beta   90.00
_cell.angle_gamma   90.00
#
_symmetry.space_group_name_H-M   'P 1'
#
loop_
_entity.id
_entity.type
_entity.pdbx_description
1 polymer ?
#
loop_
_entity_poly.entity_id
_entity_poly.type
_entity_poly.pdbx_seq_one_letter_code
_entity_poly.pdbx_strand_id
1 'polypeptide(L)' 'MSHEYRDRVYIRKDILLKLTEFGELNQTNLLSYCGLNLMKHKDILESLERKGFIKRTEIPWGTRK' A
#
# COMPACT_ATOMS: atom_id res chain seq x y z
N MET A 1 -21.54 -6.42 0.38
CA MET A 1 -21.12 -7.57 -0.47
C MET A 1 -20.50 -7.15 -1.81
N SER A 2 -21.24 -6.79 -2.87
CA SER A 2 -20.64 -6.53 -4.20
C SER A 2 -19.99 -5.15 -4.36
N HIS A 3 -20.43 -4.15 -3.58
CA HIS A 3 -19.82 -2.81 -3.59
C HIS A 3 -18.48 -2.81 -2.86
N GLU A 4 -18.44 -3.33 -1.63
CA GLU A 4 -17.20 -3.42 -0.83
C GLU A 4 -16.12 -4.27 -1.50
N TYR A 5 -16.49 -5.34 -2.20
CA TYR A 5 -15.54 -6.12 -2.99
C TYR A 5 -14.97 -5.31 -4.16
N ARG A 6 -15.82 -4.56 -4.88
CA ARG A 6 -15.38 -3.66 -5.94
C ARG A 6 -14.45 -2.58 -5.38
N ASP A 7 -14.80 -1.97 -4.25
CA ASP A 7 -13.97 -0.97 -3.58
C ASP A 7 -12.57 -1.54 -3.26
N ARG A 8 -12.50 -2.76 -2.69
CA ARG A 8 -11.22 -3.44 -2.44
C ARG A 8 -10.41 -3.70 -3.72
N VAL A 9 -11.07 -4.01 -4.84
CA VAL A 9 -10.40 -4.20 -6.13
C VAL A 9 -9.85 -2.87 -6.66
N TYR A 10 -10.62 -1.78 -6.58
CA TYR A 10 -10.16 -0.46 -7.01
C TYR A 10 -9.00 0.04 -6.15
N ILE A 11 -9.07 -0.11 -4.82
CA ILE A 11 -7.98 0.25 -3.91
C ILE A 11 -6.68 -0.48 -4.28
N ARG A 12 -6.75 -1.79 -4.58
CA ARG A 12 -5.56 -2.55 -5.00
C ARG A 12 -4.99 -2.01 -6.32
N LYS A 13 -5.85 -1.70 -7.30
CA LYS A 13 -5.42 -1.16 -8.59
C LYS A 13 -4.73 0.19 -8.41
N ASP A 14 -5.27 1.08 -7.58
CA ASP A 14 -4.68 2.39 -7.30
C ASP A 14 -3.32 2.27 -6.62
N ILE A 15 -3.19 1.40 -5.62
CA ILE A 15 -1.90 1.15 -4.95
C ILE A 15 -0.84 0.71 -5.97
N LEU A 16 -1.17 -0.27 -6.82
CA LEU A 16 -0.24 -0.78 -7.82
C LEU A 16 0.09 0.26 -8.89
N LEU A 17 -0.90 1.04 -9.33
CA LEU A 17 -0.69 2.12 -10.28
C LEU A 17 0.27 3.17 -9.70
N LYS A 18 0.05 3.61 -8.46
CA LYS A 18 0.93 4.60 -7.81
C LYS A 18 2.35 4.09 -7.60
N LEU A 19 2.53 2.84 -7.21
CA LEU A 19 3.87 2.24 -7.12
C LEU A 19 4.52 2.07 -8.50
N THR A 20 3.76 1.84 -9.56
CA THR A 20 4.30 1.78 -10.93
C THR A 20 4.70 3.18 -11.43
N GLU A 21 3.93 4.21 -11.10
CA GLU A 21 4.20 5.61 -11.50
C GLU A 21 5.40 6.23 -10.78
N PHE A 22 5.53 6.00 -9.48
CA PHE A 22 6.55 6.65 -8.64
C PHE A 22 7.72 5.72 -8.26
N GLY A 23 7.59 4.40 -8.50
CA GLY A 23 8.54 3.40 -8.04
C GLY A 23 8.36 3.12 -6.55
N GLU A 24 9.32 3.56 -5.74
CA GLU A 24 9.29 3.36 -4.29
C GLU A 24 8.61 4.54 -3.58
N LEU A 25 7.65 4.21 -2.71
CA LEU A 25 6.96 5.20 -1.88
C LEU A 25 7.04 4.78 -0.42
N ASN A 26 7.28 5.75 0.46
CA ASN A 26 7.04 5.52 1.89
C ASN A 26 5.54 5.27 2.13
N GLN A 27 5.22 4.54 3.20
CA GLN A 27 3.86 4.10 3.46
C GLN A 27 2.87 5.26 3.62
N THR A 28 3.30 6.37 4.24
CA THR A 28 2.45 7.56 4.46
C THR A 28 2.06 8.21 3.13
N ASN A 29 3.02 8.41 2.22
CA ASN A 29 2.76 9.01 0.91
C ASN A 29 1.87 8.12 0.05
N LEU A 30 2.12 6.80 0.02
CA LEU A 30 1.29 5.85 -0.71
C LEU A 30 -0.17 5.91 -0.25
N LEU A 31 -0.40 5.88 1.06
CA LEU A 31 -1.74 5.97 1.64
C LEU A 31 -2.40 7.32 1.32
N SER A 32 -1.66 8.42 1.42
CA SER A 32 -2.19 9.75 1.11
C SER A 32 -2.60 9.89 -0.36
N TYR A 33 -1.79 9.38 -1.31
CA TYR A 33 -2.11 9.43 -2.73
C TYR A 33 -3.32 8.58 -3.11
N CYS A 34 -3.52 7.46 -2.40
CA CYS A 34 -4.66 6.57 -2.63
C CYS A 34 -5.90 6.95 -1.78
N GLY A 35 -5.84 8.02 -0.97
CA GLY A 35 -6.94 8.41 -0.07
C GLY A 35 -7.26 7.38 1.01
N LEU A 36 -6.26 6.59 1.44
CA LEU A 36 -6.45 5.45 2.33
C LEU A 36 -6.08 5.79 3.78
N ASN A 37 -6.88 5.25 4.70
CA ASN A 37 -6.54 5.21 6.13
C ASN A 37 -5.80 3.92 6.48
N LEU A 38 -4.70 4.01 7.25
CA LEU A 38 -3.89 2.85 7.64
C LEU A 38 -4.69 1.80 8.42
N MET A 39 -5.42 2.19 9.47
CA MET A 39 -6.15 1.23 10.31
C MET A 39 -7.24 0.49 9.53
N LYS A 40 -7.94 1.20 8.63
CA LYS A 40 -9.03 0.63 7.83
C LYS A 40 -8.55 -0.27 6.69
N HIS A 41 -7.38 -0.01 6.11
CA HIS A 41 -6.92 -0.66 4.87
C HIS A 41 -5.62 -1.46 5.03
N LYS A 42 -5.14 -1.66 6.26
CA LYS A 42 -3.93 -2.44 6.55
C LYS A 42 -3.98 -3.84 5.93
N ASP A 43 -5.14 -4.49 6.01
CA ASP A 43 -5.36 -5.84 5.49
C ASP A 43 -5.16 -5.93 3.97
N ILE A 44 -5.47 -4.86 3.24
CA ILE A 44 -5.26 -4.79 1.80
C ILE A 44 -3.76 -4.75 1.48
N LEU A 45 -3.01 -3.89 2.17
CA LEU A 45 -1.55 -3.79 2.01
C LEU A 45 -0.85 -5.10 2.36
N GLU A 46 -1.18 -5.68 3.52
CA GLU A 46 -0.66 -7.00 3.92
C GLU A 46 -1.03 -8.09 2.91
N SER A 47 -2.24 -8.05 2.35
CA SER A 47 -2.64 -9.02 1.32
C SER A 47 -1.87 -8.84 0.01
N LEU A 48 -1.50 -7.63 -0.38
CA LEU A 48 -0.71 -7.37 -1.58
C LEU A 48 0.73 -7.84 -1.36
N GLU A 49 1.28 -7.56 -0.17
CA GLU A 49 2.62 -7.99 0.22
C GLU A 49 2.74 -9.51 0.31
N ARG A 50 1.82 -10.18 1.03
CA ARG A 50 1.82 -11.66 1.14
C ARG A 50 1.71 -12.36 -0.21
N LYS A 51 1.06 -11.74 -1.19
CA LYS A 51 0.92 -12.26 -2.55
C LYS A 51 2.09 -11.89 -3.47
N GLY A 52 3.06 -11.10 -2.98
CA GLY A 52 4.23 -10.70 -3.74
C GLY A 52 4.00 -9.59 -4.76
N PHE A 53 2.86 -8.89 -4.72
CA PHE A 53 2.60 -7.77 -5.63
C PHE A 53 3.36 -6.51 -5.24
N ILE A 54 3.64 -6.33 -3.95
CA ILE A 54 4.44 -5.24 -3.41
C ILE A 54 5.44 -5.81 -2.41
N LYS A 55 6.52 -5.07 -2.15
CA LYS A 55 7.49 -5.39 -1.11
C LYS A 55 7.58 -4.21 -0.15
N ARG A 56 7.54 -4.47 1.15
CA ARG A 56 7.85 -3.47 2.17
C ARG A 56 9.29 -3.64 2.62
N THR A 57 10.02 -2.53 2.68
CA THR A 57 11.36 -2.46 3.27
C THR A 57 11.27 -1.57 4.51
N GLU A 58 11.51 -2.15 5.68
CA GLU A 58 11.64 -1.36 6.91
C GLU A 58 13.09 -0.88 7.03
N ILE A 59 13.27 0.44 6.98
CA ILE A 59 14.57 1.06 7.19
C ILE A 59 14.68 1.35 8.69
N PRO A 60 15.60 0.70 9.42
CA PRO A 60 15.79 0.98 10.83
C PRO A 60 16.27 2.43 11.00
N TRP A 61 15.52 3.22 11.76
CA TRP A 61 15.91 4.59 12.07
C TRP A 61 17.08 4.57 13.07
N GLY A 62 18.27 4.94 12.59
CA GLY A 62 19.45 5.13 13.44
C GLY A 62 20.47 4.01 13.38
N THR A 63 21.24 3.94 12.29
CA THR A 63 22.64 3.52 12.41
C THR A 63 23.48 4.80 12.38
N ARG A 64 23.78 5.36 13.56
CA ARG A 64 24.96 6.22 13.67
C ARG A 64 26.16 5.29 13.52
N LYS A 65 26.90 5.40 12.42
CA LYS A 65 28.33 5.06 12.43
C LYS A 65 29.08 6.26 12.97
#